data_AF-A0A1H7MZA2-F1
#
_entry.id   AF-A0A1H7MZA2-F1
#
_cell.length_a   1.000
_cell.length_b   1.000
_cell.length_c   1.000
_cell.angle_alpha   90.00
_cell.angle_beta   90.00
_cell.angle_gamma   90.00
#
_symmetry.space_group_name_H-M   'P 1'
#
loop_
_entity.id
_entity.type
_entity.pdbx_description
1 polymer ?
#
loop_
_entity_poly.entity_id
_entity_poly.type
_entity_poly.pdbx_seq_one_letter_code
_entity_poly.pdbx_strand_id
1 'polypeptide(L)'
;MSTPTKTETDGPVEVSIVTADGPEMISTGGGAIKITAGGTRINTYENEAEKAWNDWAPEFVGDFLALDLPALLEIGGRLYSGDVERYDTVEYLLEGHRSYFVFEPVGDETVRVAFQTREQIDSSLNVPYPTPKSARGYVVNTEEFCKSLLQCAREFQQKASEFGVAKDGFSNQISEVESMLKTA
;
A
#
# COMPACT_ATOMS: atom_id res chain seq x y z
N MET A 1 -33.69 15.43 -8.16
CA MET A 1 -32.60 14.50 -7.84
C MET A 1 -31.32 15.20 -8.23
N SER A 2 -30.53 15.64 -7.25
CA SER A 2 -29.23 16.25 -7.53
C SER A 2 -28.29 15.13 -7.96
N THR A 3 -27.67 15.27 -9.12
CA THR A 3 -26.62 14.37 -9.58
C THR A 3 -25.53 14.32 -8.50
N PRO A 4 -25.14 13.14 -7.99
CA PRO A 4 -24.06 13.07 -7.02
C PRO A 4 -22.81 13.69 -7.65
N THR A 5 -22.25 14.69 -6.99
CA THR A 5 -21.04 15.37 -7.44
C THR A 5 -19.91 14.34 -7.41
N LYS A 6 -19.36 14.01 -8.59
CA LYS A 6 -18.26 13.05 -8.71
C LYS A 6 -17.09 13.56 -7.87
N THR A 7 -16.62 12.77 -6.91
CA THR A 7 -15.46 13.12 -6.08
C THR A 7 -14.24 13.20 -6.99
N GLU A 8 -13.54 14.33 -6.99
CA GLU A 8 -12.31 14.51 -7.77
C GLU A 8 -11.17 13.68 -7.18
N THR A 9 -10.35 13.09 -8.05
CA THR A 9 -9.15 12.35 -7.65
C THR A 9 -7.91 13.26 -7.65
N ASP A 10 -6.95 12.97 -6.78
CA ASP A 10 -5.62 13.62 -6.75
C ASP A 10 -4.73 13.18 -7.94
N GLY A 11 -5.22 12.33 -8.85
CA GLY A 11 -4.52 11.82 -10.03
C GLY A 11 -4.41 10.29 -10.07
N PRO A 12 -3.70 9.73 -11.07
CA PRO A 12 -3.49 8.28 -11.18
C PRO A 12 -2.70 7.76 -9.99
N VAL A 13 -3.05 6.57 -9.52
CA VAL A 13 -2.39 5.90 -8.39
C VAL A 13 -1.43 4.81 -8.88
N GLU A 14 -0.27 4.74 -8.24
CA GLU A 14 0.74 3.72 -8.51
C GLU A 14 1.28 3.15 -7.20
N VAL A 15 1.27 1.83 -7.08
CA VAL A 15 1.92 1.04 -6.05
C VAL A 15 3.16 0.40 -6.66
N SER A 16 4.30 0.63 -6.04
CA SER A 16 5.60 0.10 -6.46
C SER A 16 6.31 -0.51 -5.26
N ILE A 17 7.18 -1.47 -5.54
CA ILE A 17 7.96 -2.16 -4.51
C ILE A 17 9.45 -2.09 -4.81
N VAL A 18 10.23 -2.14 -3.74
CA VAL A 18 11.64 -2.54 -3.80
C VAL A 18 11.80 -3.85 -3.05
N THR A 19 12.38 -4.84 -3.70
CA THR A 19 12.76 -6.10 -3.06
C THR A 19 14.14 -5.94 -2.45
N ALA A 20 14.34 -6.44 -1.22
CA ALA A 20 15.67 -6.42 -0.61
C ALA A 20 16.66 -7.25 -1.43
N ASP A 21 17.92 -6.83 -1.47
CA ASP A 21 18.96 -7.52 -2.22
C ASP A 21 19.32 -8.87 -1.59
N GLY A 22 19.39 -9.91 -2.44
CA GLY A 22 19.88 -11.24 -2.08
C GLY A 22 18.80 -12.31 -1.87
N PRO A 23 19.08 -13.58 -2.22
CA PRO A 23 18.11 -14.67 -2.19
C PRO A 23 17.57 -14.96 -0.78
N GLU A 24 18.36 -14.78 0.28
CA GLU A 24 17.89 -14.99 1.67
C GLU A 24 16.85 -13.95 2.09
N MET A 25 17.06 -12.68 1.75
CA MET A 25 16.12 -11.59 2.09
C MET A 25 14.85 -11.68 1.24
N ILE A 26 14.95 -12.05 -0.03
CA ILE A 26 13.77 -12.33 -0.87
C ILE A 26 13.04 -13.59 -0.36
N SER A 27 13.76 -14.58 0.19
CA SER A 27 13.16 -15.79 0.74
C SER A 27 12.34 -15.58 2.02
N THR A 28 12.67 -14.55 2.78
CA THR A 28 11.87 -14.10 3.92
C THR A 28 10.75 -13.15 3.51
N GLY A 29 10.64 -12.81 2.22
CA GLY A 29 9.68 -11.82 1.71
C GLY A 29 10.08 -10.38 1.97
N GLY A 30 11.39 -10.13 2.09
CA GLY A 30 12.01 -8.86 2.40
C GLY A 30 11.80 -7.80 1.32
N GLY A 31 11.30 -6.64 1.71
CA GLY A 31 11.17 -5.50 0.82
C GLY A 31 10.19 -4.47 1.34
N ALA A 32 10.03 -3.40 0.58
CA ALA A 32 9.30 -2.22 1.02
C ALA A 32 8.42 -1.65 -0.10
N ILE A 33 7.37 -0.93 0.29
CA ILE A 33 6.28 -0.46 -0.56
C ILE A 33 6.35 1.06 -0.68
N LYS A 34 6.06 1.56 -1.88
CA LYS A 34 5.86 2.98 -2.18
C LYS A 34 4.54 3.15 -2.91
N ILE A 35 3.69 4.06 -2.42
CA ILE A 35 2.43 4.42 -3.08
C ILE A 35 2.52 5.88 -3.52
N THR A 36 2.11 6.16 -4.76
CA THR A 36 2.01 7.52 -5.30
C THR A 36 0.61 7.80 -5.82
N ALA A 37 0.18 9.06 -5.76
CA ALA A 37 -1.04 9.57 -6.36
C ALA A 37 -0.71 10.86 -7.12
N GLY A 38 -1.05 10.93 -8.40
CA GLY A 38 -0.68 12.06 -9.26
C GLY A 38 0.83 12.29 -9.34
N GLY A 39 1.63 11.21 -9.26
CA GLY A 39 3.09 11.27 -9.20
C GLY A 39 3.66 11.75 -7.86
N THR A 40 2.81 12.04 -6.87
CA THR A 40 3.24 12.46 -5.52
C THR A 40 3.23 11.26 -4.58
N ARG A 41 4.32 11.02 -3.85
CA ARG A 41 4.43 9.90 -2.91
C ARG A 41 3.60 10.14 -1.64
N ILE A 42 2.75 9.16 -1.31
CA ILE A 42 1.83 9.20 -0.16
C ILE A 42 2.58 8.92 1.15
N ASN A 43 3.50 7.95 1.17
CA ASN A 43 4.27 7.56 2.36
C ASN A 43 5.47 8.49 2.64
N THR A 44 5.24 9.80 2.68
CA THR A 44 6.29 10.81 2.89
C THR A 44 6.35 11.29 4.34
N TYR A 45 7.56 11.35 4.89
CA TYR A 45 7.84 11.82 6.25
C TYR A 45 8.23 13.30 6.30
N GLU A 46 8.03 13.94 7.45
CA GLU A 46 8.56 15.28 7.73
C GLU A 46 10.09 15.25 7.83
N ASN A 47 10.72 16.31 7.30
CA ASN A 47 12.18 16.52 7.31
C ASN A 47 12.98 15.32 6.75
N GLU A 48 12.38 14.57 5.82
CA GLU A 48 12.97 13.35 5.26
C GLU A 48 14.36 13.57 4.64
N ALA A 49 14.55 14.70 3.96
CA ALA A 49 15.81 15.06 3.30
C ALA A 49 16.93 15.47 4.28
N GLU A 50 16.58 15.83 5.52
CA GLU A 50 17.54 16.33 6.52
C GLU A 50 18.08 15.20 7.41
N LYS A 51 17.53 13.99 7.26
CA LYS A 51 17.83 12.84 8.11
C LYS A 51 18.83 11.91 7.44
N ALA A 52 19.84 11.50 8.20
CA ALA A 52 20.73 10.41 7.80
C ALA A 52 19.99 9.08 7.99
N TRP A 53 19.53 8.49 6.89
CA TRP A 53 18.93 7.17 6.86
C TRP A 53 20.04 6.13 6.71
N ASN A 54 20.64 5.75 7.84
CA ASN A 54 21.56 4.61 7.84
C ASN A 54 20.69 3.36 7.61
N ASP A 55 20.90 2.68 6.48
CA ASP A 55 20.28 1.39 6.13
C ASP A 55 18.82 1.41 5.64
N TRP A 56 18.23 2.58 5.35
CA TRP A 56 16.82 2.70 4.95
C TRP A 56 16.63 3.61 3.73
N ALA A 57 15.92 3.16 2.70
CA ALA A 57 15.45 4.02 1.61
C ALA A 57 14.12 4.67 2.00
N PRO A 58 14.07 5.97 2.36
CA PRO A 58 12.89 6.57 3.01
C PRO A 58 11.67 6.65 2.10
N GLU A 59 11.88 6.45 0.80
CA GLU A 59 10.81 6.38 -0.19
C GLU A 59 9.99 5.11 -0.16
N PHE A 60 10.46 4.06 0.52
CA PHE A 60 9.71 2.83 0.72
C PHE A 60 9.47 2.58 2.23
N VAL A 61 8.39 1.87 2.53
CA VAL A 61 7.98 1.51 3.90
C VAL A 61 7.54 0.04 3.96
N GLY A 62 7.72 -0.60 5.12
CA GLY A 62 7.50 -2.04 5.26
C GLY A 62 8.81 -2.81 5.09
N ASP A 63 8.86 -4.00 5.68
CA ASP A 63 9.99 -4.93 5.55
C ASP A 63 9.56 -6.30 5.01
N PHE A 64 8.26 -6.63 5.03
CA PHE A 64 7.76 -7.98 4.80
C PHE A 64 6.68 -8.00 3.71
N LEU A 65 7.06 -7.76 2.46
CA LEU A 65 6.17 -7.82 1.28
C LEU A 65 5.35 -9.11 1.18
N ALA A 66 5.90 -10.25 1.63
CA ALA A 66 5.17 -11.53 1.62
C ALA A 66 3.99 -11.59 2.62
N LEU A 67 3.89 -10.61 3.53
CA LEU A 67 2.76 -10.42 4.43
C LEU A 67 1.95 -9.17 4.02
N ASP A 68 2.66 -8.08 3.71
CA ASP A 68 2.07 -6.79 3.39
C ASP A 68 1.24 -6.83 2.08
N LEU A 69 1.77 -7.39 1.00
CA LEU A 69 1.07 -7.43 -0.30
C LEU A 69 -0.21 -8.29 -0.28
N PRO A 70 -0.22 -9.51 0.28
CA PRO A 70 -1.46 -10.27 0.50
C PRO A 70 -2.55 -9.48 1.21
N ALA A 71 -2.21 -8.83 2.32
CA ALA A 71 -3.17 -8.09 3.12
C ALA A 71 -3.68 -6.84 2.39
N LEU A 72 -2.80 -6.12 1.68
CA LEU A 72 -3.20 -4.99 0.86
C LEU A 72 -4.08 -5.39 -0.33
N LEU A 73 -3.83 -6.56 -0.95
CA LEU A 73 -4.72 -7.11 -1.97
C LEU A 73 -6.10 -7.45 -1.42
N GLU A 74 -6.18 -8.07 -0.24
CA GLU A 74 -7.45 -8.35 0.42
C GLU A 74 -8.22 -7.06 0.72
N ILE A 75 -7.54 -6.03 1.23
CA ILE A 75 -8.13 -4.71 1.48
C ILE A 75 -8.61 -4.09 0.16
N GLY A 76 -7.79 -4.11 -0.89
CA GLY A 76 -8.17 -3.64 -2.22
C GLY A 76 -9.42 -4.35 -2.74
N GLY A 77 -9.48 -5.68 -2.60
CA GLY A 77 -10.63 -6.50 -2.94
C GLY A 77 -11.90 -6.04 -2.25
N ARG A 78 -11.86 -5.87 -0.93
CA ARG A 78 -12.99 -5.40 -0.11
C ARG A 78 -13.44 -3.98 -0.46
N LEU A 79 -12.49 -3.09 -0.75
CA LEU A 79 -12.80 -1.72 -1.18
C LEU A 79 -13.50 -1.72 -2.55
N TYR A 80 -13.05 -2.58 -3.46
CA TYR A 80 -13.60 -2.68 -4.81
C TYR A 80 -14.99 -3.32 -4.87
N SER A 81 -15.22 -4.36 -4.06
CA SER A 81 -16.52 -5.02 -3.95
C SER A 81 -17.58 -4.20 -3.22
N GLY A 82 -17.17 -3.11 -2.54
CA GLY A 82 -18.06 -2.31 -1.70
C GLY A 82 -18.33 -2.94 -0.32
N ASP A 83 -17.49 -3.87 0.13
CA ASP A 83 -17.58 -4.49 1.47
C ASP A 83 -17.12 -3.57 2.60
N VAL A 84 -16.65 -2.36 2.27
CA VAL A 84 -16.32 -1.29 3.21
C VAL A 84 -17.29 -0.14 2.98
N GLU A 85 -18.06 0.22 4.00
CA GLU A 85 -19.02 1.31 3.88
C GLU A 85 -18.33 2.68 3.71
N ARG A 86 -19.06 3.64 3.15
CA ARG A 86 -18.55 5.00 2.97
C ARG A 86 -18.26 5.64 4.32
N TYR A 87 -17.08 6.27 4.43
CA TYR A 87 -16.53 6.88 5.65
C TYR A 87 -16.09 5.90 6.75
N ASP A 88 -16.20 4.59 6.53
CA ASP A 88 -15.50 3.62 7.36
C ASP A 88 -14.03 3.55 6.95
N THR A 89 -13.18 3.31 7.94
CA THR A 89 -11.73 3.22 7.74
C THR A 89 -11.25 1.79 7.91
N VAL A 90 -10.44 1.33 6.95
CA VAL A 90 -9.63 0.12 7.10
C VAL A 90 -8.19 0.55 7.30
N GLU A 91 -7.58 0.13 8.40
CA GLU A 91 -6.18 0.39 8.70
C GLU A 91 -5.35 -0.87 8.42
N TYR A 92 -4.16 -0.69 7.84
CA TYR A 92 -3.18 -1.75 7.71
C TYR A 92 -1.84 -1.34 8.30
N LEU A 93 -1.50 -1.94 9.44
CA LEU A 93 -0.19 -1.81 10.07
C LEU A 93 0.81 -2.69 9.33
N LEU A 94 1.84 -2.06 8.78
CA LEU A 94 2.94 -2.76 8.13
C LEU A 94 3.67 -3.63 9.15
N GLU A 95 3.91 -4.89 8.83
CA GLU A 95 4.44 -5.86 9.81
C GLU A 95 5.83 -5.44 10.28
N GLY A 96 6.07 -5.43 11.60
CA GLY A 96 7.35 -4.95 12.17
C GLY A 96 7.56 -3.43 12.10
N HIS A 97 6.60 -2.67 11.58
CA HIS A 97 6.65 -1.21 11.48
C HIS A 97 5.63 -0.53 12.40
N ARG A 98 5.91 0.75 12.67
CA ARG A 98 4.96 1.69 13.30
C ARG A 98 4.11 2.45 12.30
N SER A 99 4.47 2.33 11.03
CA SER A 99 3.85 3.01 9.91
C SER A 99 2.70 2.17 9.38
N TYR A 100 1.61 2.82 9.03
CA TYR A 100 0.41 2.14 8.58
C TYR A 100 -0.31 2.96 7.51
N PHE A 101 -1.02 2.26 6.64
CA PHE A 101 -1.91 2.88 5.67
C PHE A 101 -3.34 2.90 6.20
N VAL A 102 -4.08 3.95 5.85
CA VAL A 102 -5.51 4.11 6.14
C VAL A 102 -6.24 4.24 4.82
N PHE A 103 -7.29 3.43 4.65
CA PHE A 103 -8.13 3.39 3.47
C PHE A 103 -9.56 3.75 3.86
N GLU A 104 -10.13 4.77 3.22
CA GLU A 104 -11.48 5.26 3.52
C GLU A 104 -12.24 5.46 2.20
N PRO A 105 -13.32 4.71 1.91
CA PRO A 105 -14.17 5.00 0.76
C PRO A 105 -14.82 6.37 0.94
N VAL A 106 -14.56 7.29 0.01
CA VAL A 106 -15.06 8.67 0.05
C VAL A 106 -16.12 8.95 -1.03
N GLY A 107 -16.34 7.99 -1.92
CA GLY A 107 -17.35 7.99 -2.97
C GLY A 107 -17.44 6.60 -3.62
N ASP A 108 -18.37 6.42 -4.56
CA ASP A 108 -18.72 5.11 -5.12
C ASP A 108 -17.54 4.43 -5.85
N GLU A 109 -16.65 5.22 -6.45
CA GLU A 109 -15.49 4.75 -7.22
C GLU A 109 -14.15 5.26 -6.66
N THR A 110 -14.18 5.87 -5.47
CA THR A 110 -13.02 6.61 -4.94
C THR A 110 -12.72 6.26 -3.50
N VAL A 111 -11.44 6.02 -3.23
CA VAL A 111 -10.89 5.75 -1.90
C VAL A 111 -9.86 6.82 -1.55
N ARG A 112 -9.86 7.28 -0.30
CA ARG A 112 -8.78 8.06 0.27
C ARG A 112 -7.74 7.12 0.86
N VAL A 113 -6.50 7.28 0.42
CA VAL A 113 -5.32 6.57 0.93
C VAL A 113 -4.48 7.54 1.75
N ALA A 114 -4.36 7.28 3.04
CA ALA A 114 -3.57 8.07 3.98
C ALA A 114 -2.41 7.24 4.54
N PHE A 115 -1.35 7.92 4.96
CA PHE A 115 -0.18 7.32 5.59
C PHE A 115 0.05 7.91 6.97
N GLN A 116 0.10 7.06 7.98
CA GLN A 116 0.19 7.45 9.37
C GLN A 116 1.25 6.66 10.14
N THR A 117 1.61 7.15 11.33
CA THR A 117 2.51 6.46 12.27
C THR A 117 1.90 6.43 13.65
N ARG A 118 2.01 5.32 14.39
CA ARG A 118 1.53 5.20 15.78
C ARG A 118 2.55 5.75 16.79
N GLU A 119 2.06 6.16 17.97
CA GLU A 119 2.92 6.58 19.09
C GLU A 119 3.79 5.41 19.60
N GLN A 120 5.04 5.71 19.98
CA GLN A 120 6.05 4.74 20.39
C GLN A 120 5.73 4.08 21.75
N ILE A 121 6.02 2.78 21.86
CA ILE A 121 6.30 2.12 23.15
C ILE A 121 7.81 2.11 23.43
N ASP A 122 8.66 2.05 22.39
CA ASP A 122 10.12 2.07 22.48
C ASP A 122 10.68 3.38 21.90
N SER A 123 11.25 4.22 22.77
CA SER A 123 11.81 5.53 22.45
C SER A 123 13.08 5.47 21.58
N SER A 124 13.70 4.30 21.38
CA SER A 124 14.96 4.16 20.65
C SER A 124 14.84 4.25 19.12
N LEU A 125 13.67 3.94 18.55
CA LEU A 125 13.41 3.96 17.10
C LEU A 125 12.79 5.29 16.66
N ASN A 126 13.58 6.35 16.58
CA ASN A 126 13.12 7.68 16.19
C ASN A 126 12.74 7.71 14.69
N VAL A 127 11.54 7.29 14.31
CA VAL A 127 10.99 7.49 12.95
C VAL A 127 10.22 8.82 12.94
N PRO A 128 10.27 9.64 11.85
CA PRO A 128 9.60 10.93 11.84
C PRO A 128 8.08 10.79 11.68
N TYR A 129 7.35 11.87 11.95
CA TYR A 129 5.93 11.94 11.63
C TYR A 129 5.72 12.03 10.11
N PRO A 130 4.58 11.56 9.59
CA PRO A 130 4.19 11.80 8.21
C PRO A 130 3.92 13.29 7.97
N THR A 131 4.10 13.77 6.73
CA THR A 131 3.70 15.15 6.39
C THR A 131 2.19 15.36 6.57
N PRO A 132 1.71 16.60 6.77
CA PRO A 132 0.28 16.86 6.90
C PRO A 132 -0.56 16.42 5.69
N LYS A 133 0.01 16.39 4.47
CA LYS A 133 -0.70 15.88 3.29
C LYS A 133 -0.72 14.34 3.28
N SER A 134 0.40 13.68 3.61
CA SER A 134 0.46 12.22 3.80
C SER A 134 -0.58 11.73 4.83
N ALA A 135 -0.65 12.40 5.99
CA ALA A 135 -1.55 12.04 7.09
C ALA A 135 -3.03 12.24 6.75
N ARG A 136 -3.37 13.29 5.99
CA ARG A 136 -4.74 13.53 5.53
C ARG A 136 -5.13 12.67 4.32
N GLY A 137 -4.16 12.20 3.57
CA GLY A 137 -4.34 11.29 2.45
C GLY A 137 -4.67 11.94 1.11
N TYR A 138 -4.75 11.06 0.12
CA TYR A 138 -4.97 11.35 -1.29
C TYR A 138 -6.16 10.52 -1.78
N VAL A 139 -7.07 11.13 -2.51
CA VAL A 139 -8.23 10.49 -3.11
C VAL A 139 -7.84 9.93 -4.47
N VAL A 140 -8.04 8.64 -4.66
CA VAL A 140 -7.70 7.92 -5.90
C VAL A 140 -8.89 7.09 -6.36
N ASN A 141 -8.88 6.69 -7.62
CA ASN A 141 -9.88 5.75 -8.12
C ASN A 141 -9.63 4.34 -7.56
N THR A 142 -10.68 3.71 -7.04
CA THR A 142 -10.57 2.40 -6.37
C THR A 142 -10.15 1.29 -7.33
N GLU A 143 -10.65 1.30 -8.57
CA GLU A 143 -10.30 0.32 -9.60
C GLU A 143 -8.82 0.43 -9.99
N GLU A 144 -8.34 1.66 -10.23
CA GLU A 144 -6.93 1.93 -10.55
C GLU A 144 -6.01 1.48 -9.41
N PHE A 145 -6.41 1.75 -8.16
CA PHE A 145 -5.65 1.31 -6.99
C PHE A 145 -5.53 -0.21 -6.94
N CYS A 146 -6.63 -0.94 -7.14
CA CYS A 146 -6.63 -2.40 -7.13
C CYS A 146 -5.81 -2.99 -8.28
N LYS A 147 -5.91 -2.41 -9.48
CA LYS A 147 -5.09 -2.80 -10.63
C LYS A 147 -3.60 -2.61 -10.36
N SER A 148 -3.24 -1.50 -9.72
CA SER A 148 -1.85 -1.21 -9.38
C SER A 148 -1.30 -2.16 -8.31
N LEU A 149 -2.08 -2.45 -7.25
CA LEU A 149 -1.74 -3.47 -6.26
C LEU A 149 -1.53 -4.85 -6.88
N LEU A 150 -2.45 -5.26 -7.77
CA LEU A 150 -2.37 -6.54 -8.46
C LEU A 150 -1.11 -6.64 -9.34
N GLN A 151 -0.79 -5.60 -10.09
CA GLN A 151 0.43 -5.55 -10.89
C GLN A 151 1.67 -5.69 -9.99
N CYS A 152 1.72 -4.95 -8.90
CA CYS A 152 2.81 -5.00 -7.93
C CYS A 152 2.97 -6.38 -7.29
N ALA A 153 1.85 -7.04 -6.93
CA ALA A 153 1.85 -8.39 -6.39
C ALA A 153 2.38 -9.44 -7.37
N ARG A 154 2.02 -9.33 -8.66
CA ARG A 154 2.55 -10.19 -9.73
C ARG A 154 4.06 -10.02 -9.91
N GLU A 155 4.55 -8.77 -9.89
CA GLU A 155 5.98 -8.48 -9.97
C GLU A 155 6.75 -9.10 -8.80
N PHE A 156 6.21 -8.99 -7.59
CA PHE A 156 6.78 -9.65 -6.42
C PHE A 156 6.78 -11.17 -6.57
N GLN A 157 5.66 -11.77 -6.99
CA GLN A 157 5.55 -13.21 -7.17
C GLN A 157 6.52 -13.74 -8.23
N GLN A 158 6.67 -13.04 -9.35
CA GLN A 158 7.62 -13.41 -10.39
C GLN A 158 9.04 -13.44 -9.83
N LYS A 159 9.46 -12.38 -9.14
CA LYS A 159 10.77 -12.34 -8.47
C LYS A 159 10.91 -13.48 -7.46
N ALA A 160 9.96 -13.65 -6.55
CA ALA A 160 9.99 -14.73 -5.56
C ALA A 160 10.10 -16.13 -6.20
N SER A 161 9.47 -16.35 -7.36
CA SER A 161 9.58 -17.59 -8.12
C SER A 161 10.97 -17.79 -8.73
N GLU A 162 11.56 -16.73 -9.29
CA GLU A 162 12.93 -16.74 -9.83
C GLU A 162 13.97 -17.12 -8.76
N PHE A 163 13.72 -16.75 -7.50
CA PHE A 163 14.55 -17.11 -6.36
C PHE A 163 14.16 -18.42 -5.65
N GLY A 164 13.12 -19.13 -6.14
CA GLY A 164 12.71 -20.44 -5.62
C GLY A 164 11.91 -20.41 -4.31
N VAL A 165 11.21 -19.31 -4.02
CA VAL A 165 10.55 -19.05 -2.72
C VAL A 165 9.04 -18.80 -2.86
N ALA A 166 8.47 -19.03 -4.04
CA ALA A 166 7.05 -18.82 -4.26
C ALA A 166 6.18 -19.68 -3.32
N LYS A 167 5.14 -19.08 -2.74
CA LYS A 167 4.14 -19.76 -1.91
C LYS A 167 2.83 -19.87 -2.69
N ASP A 168 2.27 -21.08 -2.78
CA ASP A 168 1.05 -21.37 -3.54
C ASP A 168 -0.15 -20.50 -3.13
N GLY A 169 -0.28 -20.18 -1.83
CA GLY A 169 -1.38 -19.38 -1.30
C GLY A 169 -1.46 -17.95 -1.86
N PHE A 170 -0.33 -17.32 -2.16
CA PHE A 170 -0.31 -15.96 -2.71
C PHE A 170 -0.78 -15.92 -4.17
N SER A 171 -0.48 -16.97 -4.95
CA SER A 171 -0.97 -17.16 -6.32
C SER A 171 -2.50 -17.19 -6.39
N ASN A 172 -3.13 -17.83 -5.41
CA ASN A 172 -4.59 -17.95 -5.36
C ASN A 172 -5.24 -16.58 -5.12
N GLN A 173 -4.73 -15.79 -4.18
CA GLN A 173 -5.23 -14.43 -3.91
C GLN A 173 -5.07 -13.51 -5.13
N ILE A 174 -3.92 -13.58 -5.82
CA ILE A 174 -3.71 -12.86 -7.08
C ILE A 174 -4.80 -13.24 -8.10
N SER A 175 -5.07 -14.55 -8.25
CA SER A 175 -6.08 -15.06 -9.19
C SER A 175 -7.51 -14.63 -8.83
N GLU A 176 -7.84 -14.56 -7.53
CA GLU A 176 -9.15 -14.12 -7.04
C GLU A 176 -9.39 -12.64 -7.38
N VAL A 177 -8.44 -11.77 -7.04
CA VAL A 177 -8.52 -10.33 -7.34
C VAL A 177 -8.57 -10.08 -8.85
N GLU A 178 -7.79 -10.84 -9.64
CA GLU A 178 -7.87 -10.80 -11.10
C GLU A 178 -9.25 -11.13 -11.66
N SER A 179 -9.88 -12.17 -11.13
CA SER A 179 -11.20 -12.59 -11.58
C SER A 179 -12.24 -11.50 -11.27
N MET A 180 -12.17 -10.92 -10.07
CA MET A 180 -13.04 -9.83 -9.63
C MET A 180 -12.93 -8.60 -10.56
N LEU A 181 -11.71 -8.16 -10.88
CA LEU A 181 -11.47 -7.00 -11.75
C LEU A 181 -11.86 -7.22 -13.22
N LYS A 182 -12.06 -8.46 -13.67
CA LYS A 182 -12.52 -8.78 -15.04
C LYS A 182 -14.05 -8.80 -15.16
N THR A 183 -14.76 -8.89 -14.04
CA THR A 183 -16.22 -9.08 -14.02
C THR A 183 -17.04 -7.79 -13.80
N ALA A 184 -16.36 -6.68 -13.51
CA ALA A 184 -16.94 -5.35 -13.36
C ALA A 184 -16.86 -4.57 -14.69
#